data_AF-A0AAV6TM28-F1
#
_entry.id   AF-A0AAV6TM28-F1
#
_cell.length_a   1.000
_cell.length_b   1.000
_cell.length_c   1.000
_cell.angle_alpha   90.00
_cell.angle_beta   90.00
_cell.angle_gamma   90.00
#
_symmetry.space_group_name_H-M   'P 1'
#
loop_
_entity.id
_entity.type
_entity.pdbx_description
1 polymer ?
#
loop_
_entity_poly.entity_id
_entity_poly.type
_entity_poly.pdbx_seq_one_letter_code
_entity_poly.pdbx_strand_id
1 'polypeptide(L)' 'MNIKALLENLDVILLAVDEICDGGIVLESDATSVVQRVAVRSDDIPLGEQTVAQVLQTAKEQLKWSLLK' A
#
# COMPACT_ATOMS: atom_id res chain seq x y z
N MET A 1 -20.27 1.87 9.61
CA MET A 1 -18.86 2.19 9.94
C MET A 1 -18.74 2.28 11.45
N ASN A 2 -17.84 1.51 12.06
CA ASN A 2 -17.68 1.49 13.51
C ASN A 2 -16.72 2.63 13.92
N ILE A 3 -17.21 3.61 14.69
CA ILE A 3 -16.41 4.76 15.16
C ILE A 3 -15.19 4.29 15.95
N LYS A 4 -15.33 3.18 16.69
CA LYS A 4 -14.22 2.59 17.44
C LYS A 4 -13.07 2.16 16.53
N ALA A 5 -13.39 1.48 15.42
CA ALA A 5 -12.40 1.06 14.44
C ALA A 5 -11.72 2.26 13.76
N LEU A 6 -12.43 3.37 13.57
CA LEU A 6 -11.85 4.60 13.02
C LEU A 6 -10.81 5.20 13.99
N LEU A 7 -11.16 5.27 15.28
CA LEU A 7 -10.29 5.82 16.32
C LEU A 7 -9.07 4.92 16.59
N GLU A 8 -9.24 3.60 16.50
CA GLU A 8 -8.16 2.61 16.64
C GLU A 8 -7.12 2.69 15.50
N ASN A 9 -7.46 3.28 14.34
CA ASN A 9 -6.60 3.39 13.16
C ASN A 9 -6.38 4.86 12.73
N LEU A 10 -6.58 5.82 13.64
CA LEU A 10 -6.57 7.25 13.31
C LEU A 10 -5.21 7.73 12.77
N ASP A 11 -4.12 7.13 13.24
CA ASP A 11 -2.75 7.37 12.78
C ASP A 11 -2.57 7.05 11.29
N VAL A 12 -2.98 5.85 10.87
CA VAL A 12 -2.93 5.41 9.47
C VAL A 12 -3.87 6.24 8.61
N ILE A 13 -5.02 6.62 9.14
CA ILE A 13 -5.97 7.51 8.43
C ILE A 13 -5.35 8.89 8.20
N LEU A 14 -4.69 9.47 9.20
CA LEU A 14 -4.01 10.77 9.05
C LEU A 14 -2.86 10.71 8.06
N LEU A 15 -2.10 9.60 8.02
CA LEU A 15 -1.08 9.38 7.00
C LEU A 15 -1.67 9.25 5.59
N ALA A 16 -2.79 8.54 5.45
CA ALA A 16 -3.48 8.45 4.17
C ALA A 16 -3.97 9.81 3.67
N VAL A 17 -4.42 10.68 4.58
CA VAL A 17 -4.84 12.05 4.23
C VAL A 17 -3.67 12.90 3.72
N ASP A 18 -2.50 12.80 4.34
CA ASP A 18 -1.26 13.48 3.91
C ASP A 18 -0.79 13.00 2.52
N GLU A 19 -0.94 11.70 2.22
CA GLU A 19 -0.58 11.15 0.91
C GLU A 19 -1.59 11.52 -0.20
N ILE A 20 -2.86 11.73 0.14
CA ILE A 20 -3.92 12.14 -0.80
C ILE A 20 -3.81 13.63 -1.13
N CYS A 21 -3.53 14.47 -0.12
CA CYS A 21 -3.61 15.92 -0.24
C CYS A 21 -2.42 16.64 0.42
N ASP A 22 -1.85 17.62 -0.28
CA ASP A 22 -0.89 18.58 0.29
C ASP A 22 -1.37 20.02 0.04
N GLY A 23 -1.42 20.84 1.08
CA GLY A 23 -1.85 22.25 0.97
C GLY A 23 -3.26 22.47 0.41
N GLY A 24 -4.14 21.47 0.49
CA GLY A 24 -5.47 21.50 -0.12
C GLY A 24 -5.52 21.11 -1.61
N ILE A 25 -4.39 20.68 -2.17
CA ILE A 25 -4.27 20.17 -3.54
C ILE A 25 -4.25 18.63 -3.47
N VAL A 26 -5.10 17.99 -4.26
CA VAL A 26 -5.11 16.53 -4.38
C VAL A 26 -3.88 16.10 -5.20
N LEU A 27 -3.03 15.29 -4.60
CA LEU A 27 -1.82 14.73 -5.22
C LEU A 27 -2.06 13.31 -5.75
N GLU A 28 -2.82 12.51 -4.99
CA GLU A 28 -3.10 11.12 -5.32
C GLU A 28 -4.56 10.79 -5.07
N SER A 29 -5.16 10.08 -6.01
CA SER A 29 -6.57 9.67 -5.95
C SER A 29 -6.76 8.18 -6.13
N ASP A 30 -5.74 7.46 -6.60
CA ASP A 30 -5.79 6.00 -6.68
C ASP A 30 -5.59 5.38 -5.30
N ALA A 31 -6.63 4.69 -4.82
CA ALA A 31 -6.65 4.07 -3.50
C ALA A 31 -5.52 3.04 -3.32
N THR A 32 -5.15 2.32 -4.38
CA THR A 32 -4.07 1.33 -4.32
C THR A 32 -2.72 2.01 -4.09
N SER A 33 -2.48 3.12 -4.79
CA SER A 33 -1.26 3.92 -4.70
C SER A 33 -1.12 4.61 -3.33
N VAL A 34 -2.22 5.11 -2.76
CA VAL A 34 -2.25 5.65 -1.39
C VAL A 34 -1.92 4.57 -0.37
N VAL A 35 -2.62 3.42 -0.43
CA VAL A 35 -2.42 2.32 0.52
C VAL A 35 -0.99 1.79 0.46
N GLN A 36 -0.40 1.64 -0.73
CA GLN A 36 1.00 1.24 -0.86
C GLN A 36 1.96 2.21 -0.18
N ARG A 37 1.77 3.52 -0.36
CA ARG A 37 2.65 4.54 0.25
C ARG A 37 2.49 4.64 1.76
N VAL A 38 1.27 4.51 2.26
CA VAL A 38 0.99 4.48 3.70
C VAL A 38 1.56 3.22 4.34
N ALA A 39 1.40 2.05 3.69
CA ALA A 39 1.89 0.77 4.19
C ALA A 39 3.42 0.67 4.30
N VAL A 40 4.15 1.37 3.42
CA VAL A 40 5.63 1.42 3.46
C VAL A 40 6.16 2.07 4.74
N ARG A 41 5.37 2.92 5.41
CA ARG A 41 5.79 3.55 6.67
C ARG A 41 5.50 2.72 7.92
N SER A 42 4.72 1.65 7.80
CA SER A 42 4.19 0.90 8.95
C SER A 42 5.07 -0.26 9.41
N ASP A 43 6.06 -0.70 8.62
CA ASP A 43 6.92 -1.83 8.98
C ASP A 43 8.40 -1.48 8.81
N ASP A 44 9.20 -1.77 9.85
CA ASP A 44 10.67 -1.82 9.87
C ASP A 44 11.25 -2.93 8.96
N ILE A 45 10.56 -3.26 7.86
CA ILE A 45 11.03 -4.20 6.84
C ILE A 45 11.62 -3.36 5.71
N PRO A 46 12.93 -3.47 5.43
CA PRO A 46 13.55 -2.73 4.34
C PRO A 46 12.76 -2.93 3.05
N LEU A 47 12.36 -1.84 2.39
CA LEU A 47 11.63 -1.81 1.12
C LEU A 47 12.17 -2.81 0.07
N GLY A 48 13.47 -3.08 0.11
CA GLY A 48 14.11 -4.09 -0.74
C GLY A 48 13.57 -5.51 -0.54
N GLU A 49 13.26 -5.90 0.70
CA GLU A 49 12.75 -7.24 1.02
C GLU A 49 11.28 -7.39 0.59
N GLN A 50 10.45 -6.36 0.76
CA GLN A 50 9.06 -6.36 0.28
C GLN A 50 9.00 -6.42 -1.24
N THR A 51 9.81 -5.62 -1.93
CA THR A 51 9.84 -5.57 -3.40
C THR A 51 10.30 -6.91 -3.98
N VAL A 52 11.33 -7.54 -3.41
CA VAL A 52 11.82 -8.85 -3.88
C VAL A 52 10.76 -9.93 -3.69
N ALA A 53 10.07 -9.96 -2.55
CA ALA A 53 8.98 -10.92 -2.32
C ALA A 53 7.83 -10.73 -3.32
N GLN A 54 7.42 -9.50 -3.58
CA GLN A 54 6.37 -9.17 -4.56
C GLN A 54 6.78 -9.53 -5.99
N VAL A 55 7.99 -9.16 -6.43
CA VAL A 55 8.50 -9.49 -7.77
C VAL A 55 8.60 -11.00 -7.96
N LEU A 56 9.07 -11.74 -6.95
CA LEU A 56 9.15 -13.20 -7.02
C LEU A 56 7.76 -13.83 -7.09
N GLN A 57 6.79 -13.31 -6.33
CA GLN A 57 5.39 -13.74 -6.38
C GLN A 57 4.81 -13.55 -7.78
N THR A 58 4.96 -12.35 -8.36
CA THR A 58 4.50 -12.04 -9.71
C THR A 58 5.19 -12.91 -10.77
N ALA A 59 6.50 -13.10 -10.68
CA ALA A 59 7.25 -13.95 -11.59
C ALA A 59 6.77 -15.42 -11.53
N LYS A 60 6.48 -15.93 -10.32
CA LYS A 60 5.95 -17.29 -10.14
C LYS A 60 4.57 -17.46 -10.76
N GLU A 61 3.72 -16.45 -10.64
CA GLU A 61 2.41 -16.45 -11.31
C GLU A 61 2.56 -16.43 -12.82
N GLN A 62 3.40 -15.54 -13.37
CA GLN A 62 3.67 -15.46 -14.81
C GLN A 62 4.18 -16.80 -15.37
N LEU A 63 5.10 -17.48 -14.68
CA LEU A 63 5.57 -18.82 -15.05
C LEU A 63 4.43 -19.85 -15.02
N LYS A 64 3.57 -19.83 -14.00
CA LYS A 64 2.41 -20.74 -13.91
C LYS A 64 1.47 -20.56 -15.11
N TRP A 65 1.15 -19.33 -15.50
CA TRP A 65 0.31 -19.06 -16.67
C TRP A 65 1.00 -19.43 -17.98
N SER A 66 2.32 -19.24 -18.08
CA SER A 66 3.10 -19.65 -19.26
C SER A 66 3.23 -21.17 -19.41
N LEU A 67 3.12 -21.94 -18.32
CA LEU A 67 3.19 -23.41 -18.33
C LEU A 67 1.81 -24.07 -18.51
N LEU A 68 0.73 -23.34 -18.21
CA LEU A 68 -0.65 -23.77 -18.42
C LEU A 68 -1.18 -23.47 -19.84
N LYS A 69 -0.38 -22.79 -20.67
CA LYS A 69 -0.66 -22.48 -22.06
C LYS A 69 0.17 -23.38 -22.97
#